data_AF-A0A1Z9TL48-F1
#
_entry.id   AF-A0A1Z9TL48-F1
#
_cell.length_a   1.000
_cell.length_b   1.000
_cell.length_c   1.000
_cell.angle_alpha   90.00
_cell.angle_beta   90.00
_cell.angle_gamma   90.00
#
_symmetry.space_group_name_H-M   'P 1'
#
loop_
_entity.id
_entity.type
_entity.pdbx_description
1 polymer ?
#
loop_
_entity_poly.entity_id
_entity_poly.type
_entity_poly.pdbx_seq_one_letter_code
_entity_poly.pdbx_strand_id
1 'polypeptide(L)'
;MAQIALIETKPTSTNFDKYFEFEFDRFALCSDSSVKKVLKKDVDLELNPDDYDWLILVGAEAFKQYTRKTSITEYNGKIIDEKFLALMNPAIIKFKPEAKKSFEDAVESISGYVSGELKIEKLSEDKCYGIQDKETAIAFLQKAIDHPLPYIALDSETSALYCRDGYMLGFSMSYEPDHGIYCDADVIDEDVEVKMQELFNKKTVVFHNAKFDLQWFIYHF
;
A
#
# COMPACT_ATOMS: atom_id res chain seq x y z
N MET A 1 -26.09 -0.72 7.90
CA MET A 1 -24.97 -1.36 8.63
C MET A 1 -24.04 -1.89 7.56
N ALA A 2 -22.73 -1.75 7.75
CA ALA A 2 -21.76 -2.26 6.79
C ALA A 2 -21.88 -3.79 6.68
N GLN A 3 -21.84 -4.33 5.47
CA GLN A 3 -21.83 -5.77 5.24
C GLN A 3 -20.40 -6.30 5.36
N ILE A 4 -20.19 -7.25 6.26
CA ILE A 4 -18.84 -7.71 6.63
C ILE A 4 -18.77 -9.22 6.45
N ALA A 5 -17.74 -9.69 5.75
CA ALA A 5 -17.42 -11.10 5.63
C ALA A 5 -16.10 -11.40 6.34
N LEU A 6 -16.09 -12.38 7.25
CA LEU A 6 -14.89 -12.97 7.82
C LEU A 6 -14.58 -14.27 7.09
N ILE A 7 -13.41 -14.34 6.45
CA ILE A 7 -12.98 -15.48 5.65
C ILE A 7 -11.74 -16.10 6.30
N GLU A 8 -11.89 -17.30 6.85
CA GLU A 8 -10.79 -18.09 7.37
C GLU A 8 -10.29 -19.12 6.36
N THR A 9 -9.06 -19.63 6.53
CA THR A 9 -8.52 -20.67 5.64
C THR A 9 -9.37 -21.96 5.66
N LYS A 10 -9.85 -22.37 6.84
CA LYS A 10 -10.66 -23.59 7.09
C LYS A 10 -11.55 -23.35 8.31
N PRO A 11 -12.66 -24.08 8.47
CA PRO A 11 -13.49 -23.99 9.66
C PRO A 11 -12.66 -24.26 10.93
N THR A 12 -12.65 -23.31 11.86
CA THR A 12 -12.01 -23.47 13.17
C THR A 12 -13.02 -23.35 14.31
N SER A 13 -12.69 -23.92 15.47
CA SER A 13 -13.48 -23.74 16.71
C SER A 13 -13.27 -22.36 17.35
N THR A 14 -12.59 -21.44 16.66
CA THR A 14 -12.37 -20.08 17.15
C THR A 14 -13.69 -19.34 17.19
N ASN A 15 -13.98 -18.71 18.32
CA ASN A 15 -15.12 -17.82 18.47
C ASN A 15 -14.64 -16.39 18.17
N PHE A 16 -14.98 -15.88 16.99
CA PHE A 16 -14.62 -14.53 16.55
C PHE A 16 -15.53 -13.44 17.12
N ASP A 17 -16.73 -13.79 17.60
CA ASP A 17 -17.67 -12.89 18.27
C ASP A 17 -17.10 -12.33 19.59
N LYS A 18 -16.01 -12.94 20.11
CA LYS A 18 -15.25 -12.42 21.26
C LYS A 18 -14.30 -11.28 20.89
N TYR A 19 -13.96 -11.13 19.63
CA TYR A 19 -13.00 -10.14 19.15
C TYR A 19 -13.69 -8.95 18.48
N PHE A 20 -14.84 -9.18 17.84
CA PHE A 20 -15.56 -8.15 17.10
C PHE A 20 -16.95 -7.93 17.69
N GLU A 21 -17.30 -6.68 17.98
CA GLU A 21 -18.60 -6.28 18.54
C GLU A 21 -19.66 -6.01 17.45
N PHE A 22 -19.35 -6.29 16.18
CA PHE A 22 -20.22 -6.09 15.03
C PHE A 22 -20.64 -7.41 14.38
N GLU A 23 -21.74 -7.40 13.64
CA GLU A 23 -22.24 -8.57 12.89
C GLU A 23 -21.39 -8.82 11.63
N PHE A 24 -21.08 -10.08 11.35
CA PHE A 24 -20.36 -10.49 10.14
C PHE A 24 -20.81 -11.89 9.69
N ASP A 25 -20.77 -12.12 8.37
CA ASP A 25 -20.91 -13.45 7.80
C ASP A 25 -19.59 -14.19 7.88
N ARG A 26 -19.62 -15.46 8.30
CA ARG A 26 -18.43 -16.28 8.46
C ARG A 26 -18.32 -17.32 7.36
N PHE A 27 -17.21 -17.29 6.64
CA PHE A 27 -16.88 -18.22 5.58
C PHE A 27 -15.51 -18.87 5.81
N ALA A 28 -15.30 -20.02 5.18
CA ALA A 28 -14.01 -20.67 5.10
C ALA A 28 -13.66 -20.91 3.63
N LEU A 29 -12.40 -20.69 3.24
CA LEU A 29 -11.93 -20.96 1.88
C LEU A 29 -12.08 -22.42 1.46
N CYS A 30 -11.86 -23.34 2.40
CA CYS A 30 -11.92 -24.78 2.19
C CYS A 30 -12.79 -25.38 3.28
N SER A 31 -13.91 -26.02 2.92
CA SER A 31 -14.81 -26.66 3.87
C SER A 31 -14.20 -27.87 4.59
N ASP A 32 -13.24 -28.55 3.96
CA ASP A 32 -12.53 -29.69 4.52
C ASP A 32 -11.41 -29.26 5.50
N SER A 33 -11.72 -29.35 6.79
CA SER A 33 -10.77 -29.03 7.86
C SER A 33 -9.61 -30.02 8.01
N SER A 34 -9.67 -31.21 7.38
CA SER A 34 -8.62 -32.24 7.46
C SER A 34 -7.41 -31.95 6.57
N VAL A 35 -7.59 -31.14 5.53
CA VAL A 35 -6.53 -30.74 4.60
C VAL A 35 -5.44 -30.02 5.39
N LYS A 36 -4.17 -30.45 5.32
CA LYS A 36 -3.10 -29.78 6.09
C LYS A 36 -2.76 -28.40 5.52
N LYS A 37 -2.63 -28.30 4.20
CA LYS A 37 -2.29 -27.07 3.48
C LYS A 37 -3.28 -26.89 2.34
N VAL A 38 -4.03 -25.79 2.35
CA VAL A 38 -5.01 -25.47 1.30
C VAL A 38 -4.26 -25.02 0.06
N LEU A 39 -4.46 -25.72 -1.05
CA LEU A 39 -4.00 -25.33 -2.38
C LEU A 39 -5.17 -24.74 -3.15
N LYS A 40 -4.90 -24.09 -4.29
CA LYS A 40 -5.94 -23.49 -5.15
C LYS A 40 -7.06 -24.46 -5.52
N LYS A 41 -6.75 -25.74 -5.68
CA LYS A 41 -7.72 -26.80 -6.03
C LYS A 41 -8.64 -27.19 -4.87
N ASP A 42 -8.26 -26.86 -3.65
CA ASP A 42 -8.99 -27.22 -2.43
C ASP A 42 -9.91 -26.06 -1.97
N VAL A 43 -9.88 -24.92 -2.67
CA VAL A 43 -10.76 -23.78 -2.40
C VAL A 43 -12.12 -24.07 -3.02
N ASP A 44 -13.14 -24.14 -2.17
CA ASP A 44 -14.54 -24.43 -2.54
C ASP A 44 -15.50 -23.28 -2.21
N LEU A 45 -14.98 -22.19 -1.64
CA LEU A 45 -15.75 -20.98 -1.40
C LEU A 45 -15.98 -20.19 -2.70
N GLU A 46 -17.25 -20.06 -3.08
CA GLU A 46 -17.72 -19.11 -4.09
C GLU A 46 -18.37 -17.92 -3.39
N LEU A 47 -17.63 -16.81 -3.31
CA LEU A 47 -18.08 -15.55 -2.72
C LEU A 47 -17.78 -14.41 -3.70
N ASN A 48 -18.74 -13.53 -3.93
CA ASN A 48 -18.48 -12.27 -4.62
C ASN A 48 -18.00 -11.23 -3.59
N PRO A 49 -16.74 -10.76 -3.66
CA PRO A 49 -16.23 -9.76 -2.71
C PRO A 49 -16.99 -8.43 -2.75
N ASP A 50 -17.69 -8.13 -3.85
CA ASP A 50 -18.38 -6.85 -4.04
C ASP A 50 -19.73 -6.79 -3.32
N ASP A 51 -20.21 -7.91 -2.78
CA ASP A 51 -21.42 -7.97 -1.96
C ASP A 51 -21.18 -7.47 -0.52
N TYR A 52 -19.91 -7.23 -0.15
CA TYR A 52 -19.48 -6.86 1.19
C TYR A 52 -18.65 -5.57 1.16
N ASP A 53 -18.90 -4.71 2.15
CA ASP A 53 -18.12 -3.47 2.37
C ASP A 53 -16.72 -3.81 2.90
N TRP A 54 -16.61 -4.83 3.74
CA TRP A 54 -15.35 -5.27 4.36
C TRP A 54 -15.16 -6.78 4.30
N LEU A 55 -13.94 -7.21 3.98
CA LEU A 55 -13.55 -8.62 4.03
C LEU A 55 -12.39 -8.80 5.00
N ILE A 56 -12.65 -9.44 6.15
CA ILE A 56 -11.64 -9.81 7.14
C ILE A 56 -11.01 -11.13 6.73
N LEU A 57 -9.75 -11.09 6.29
CA LEU A 57 -9.02 -12.25 5.78
C LEU A 57 -8.16 -12.85 6.91
N VAL A 58 -8.62 -13.97 7.45
CA VAL A 58 -7.98 -14.66 8.58
C VAL A 58 -7.01 -15.73 8.09
N GLY A 59 -5.72 -15.49 8.29
CA GLY A 59 -4.65 -16.42 7.92
C GLY A 59 -4.09 -16.21 6.52
N ALA A 60 -2.91 -16.78 6.29
CA ALA A 60 -2.08 -16.47 5.13
C ALA A 60 -2.71 -16.89 3.79
N GLU A 61 -3.45 -17.99 3.76
CA GLU A 61 -4.10 -18.48 2.54
C GLU A 61 -5.29 -17.61 2.13
N ALA A 62 -6.17 -17.25 3.08
CA ALA A 62 -7.26 -16.30 2.84
C ALA A 62 -6.73 -14.96 2.33
N PHE A 63 -5.72 -14.42 3.02
CA PHE A 63 -5.06 -13.19 2.62
C PHE A 63 -4.50 -13.25 1.19
N LYS A 64 -3.73 -14.30 0.87
CA LYS A 64 -3.12 -14.47 -0.44
C LYS A 64 -4.14 -14.67 -1.56
N GLN A 65 -5.26 -15.33 -1.29
CA GLN A 65 -6.29 -15.61 -2.30
C GLN A 65 -6.92 -14.33 -2.85
N TYR A 66 -7.26 -13.38 -1.96
CA TYR A 66 -7.96 -12.16 -2.36
C TYR A 66 -7.02 -11.01 -2.72
N THR A 67 -5.88 -10.86 -2.03
CA THR A 67 -4.97 -9.71 -2.25
C THR A 67 -3.80 -10.02 -3.18
N ARG A 68 -3.53 -11.30 -3.47
CA ARG A 68 -2.32 -11.78 -4.17
C ARG A 68 -1.00 -11.45 -3.45
N LYS A 69 -1.03 -10.83 -2.27
CA LYS A 69 0.14 -10.51 -1.44
C LYS A 69 0.51 -11.67 -0.51
N THR A 70 1.74 -11.65 0.00
CA THR A 70 2.25 -12.60 1.00
C THR A 70 2.60 -11.87 2.30
N SER A 71 3.09 -12.59 3.32
CA SER A 71 3.54 -12.00 4.59
C SER A 71 2.43 -11.34 5.42
N ILE A 72 1.34 -12.05 5.69
CA ILE A 72 0.21 -11.55 6.51
C ILE A 72 0.63 -10.93 7.86
N THR A 73 1.76 -11.36 8.42
CA THR A 73 2.33 -10.80 9.65
C THR A 73 2.67 -9.31 9.53
N GLU A 74 3.12 -8.84 8.36
CA GLU A 74 3.46 -7.43 8.11
C GLU A 74 2.23 -6.56 7.86
N TYR A 75 1.14 -7.19 7.44
CA TYR A 75 -0.13 -6.57 7.10
C TYR A 75 -1.18 -6.68 8.20
N ASN A 76 -0.88 -7.35 9.32
CA ASN A 76 -1.84 -7.59 10.39
C ASN A 76 -2.47 -6.29 10.88
N GLY A 77 -3.80 -6.19 10.83
CA GLY A 77 -4.58 -5.01 11.21
C GLY A 77 -4.65 -3.90 10.15
N LYS A 78 -4.06 -4.10 8.95
CA LYS A 78 -4.06 -3.10 7.86
C LYS A 78 -5.14 -3.40 6.83
N ILE A 79 -5.57 -2.34 6.14
CA ILE A 79 -6.40 -2.42 4.93
C ILE A 79 -5.51 -2.62 3.70
N ILE A 80 -5.97 -3.49 2.81
CA ILE A 80 -5.40 -3.75 1.49
C ILE A 80 -6.51 -3.55 0.46
N ASP A 81 -6.17 -2.92 -0.66
CA ASP A 81 -7.06 -2.67 -1.79
C ASP A 81 -8.46 -2.20 -1.34
N GLU A 82 -8.44 -1.25 -0.41
CA GLU A 82 -9.58 -0.48 0.11
C GLU A 82 -10.57 -1.24 1.01
N LYS A 83 -10.70 -2.57 0.88
CA LYS A 83 -11.70 -3.33 1.65
C LYS A 83 -11.19 -4.60 2.35
N PHE A 84 -9.98 -5.06 2.04
CA PHE A 84 -9.45 -6.30 2.61
C PHE A 84 -8.70 -6.03 3.91
N LEU A 85 -9.20 -6.54 5.03
CA LEU A 85 -8.63 -6.38 6.35
C LEU A 85 -7.84 -7.64 6.72
N ALA A 86 -6.53 -7.53 6.87
CA ALA A 86 -5.68 -8.69 7.17
C ALA A 86 -5.67 -9.00 8.67
N LEU A 87 -5.93 -10.26 9.03
CA LEU A 87 -5.89 -10.74 10.41
C LEU A 87 -5.10 -12.05 10.52
N MET A 88 -4.11 -12.08 11.41
CA MET A 88 -3.41 -13.32 11.73
C MET A 88 -4.34 -14.34 12.38
N ASN A 89 -4.12 -15.64 12.14
CA ASN A 89 -4.91 -16.67 12.79
C ASN A 89 -4.69 -16.65 14.31
N PRO A 90 -5.74 -16.55 15.15
CA PRO A 90 -5.62 -16.50 16.61
C PRO A 90 -4.88 -17.71 17.22
N ALA A 91 -4.89 -18.86 16.53
CA ALA A 91 -4.13 -20.04 16.95
C ALA A 91 -2.63 -19.76 17.12
N ILE A 92 -2.07 -18.78 16.38
CA ILE A 92 -0.65 -18.38 16.51
C ILE A 92 -0.34 -17.93 17.94
N ILE A 93 -1.27 -17.27 18.63
CA ILE A 93 -1.07 -16.77 20.00
C ILE A 93 -0.79 -17.92 20.98
N LYS A 94 -1.40 -19.10 20.75
CA LYS A 94 -1.14 -20.29 21.58
C LYS A 94 0.30 -20.79 21.43
N PHE A 95 0.90 -20.63 20.25
CA PHE A 95 2.27 -21.06 19.96
C PHE A 95 3.30 -19.96 20.24
N LYS A 96 2.89 -18.69 20.12
CA LYS A 96 3.70 -17.48 20.27
C LYS A 96 2.93 -16.44 21.09
N PRO A 97 2.94 -16.54 22.42
CA PRO A 97 2.23 -15.59 23.29
C PRO A 97 2.66 -14.14 23.08
N GLU A 98 3.89 -13.90 22.63
CA GLU A 98 4.40 -12.58 22.28
C GLU A 98 3.62 -11.89 21.15
N ALA A 99 2.94 -12.66 20.28
CA ALA A 99 2.10 -12.13 19.21
C ALA A 99 0.74 -11.63 19.71
N LYS A 100 0.39 -11.85 20.99
CA LYS A 100 -0.91 -11.47 21.56
C LYS A 100 -1.20 -9.98 21.41
N LYS A 101 -0.24 -9.13 21.78
CA LYS A 101 -0.40 -7.67 21.69
C LYS A 101 -0.66 -7.22 20.25
N SER A 102 0.16 -7.70 19.31
CA SER A 102 0.00 -7.39 17.89
C SER A 102 -1.35 -7.86 17.33
N PHE A 103 -1.90 -8.96 17.84
CA PHE A 103 -3.23 -9.42 17.47
C PHE A 103 -4.34 -8.53 18.04
N GLU A 104 -4.25 -8.13 19.32
CA GLU A 104 -5.20 -7.22 19.97
C GLU A 104 -5.21 -5.85 19.25
N ASP A 105 -4.04 -5.28 18.97
CA ASP A 105 -3.88 -4.04 18.20
C ASP A 105 -4.52 -4.15 16.80
N ALA A 106 -4.43 -5.33 16.17
CA ALA A 106 -5.04 -5.56 14.86
C ALA A 106 -6.57 -5.66 14.92
N VAL A 107 -7.12 -6.28 15.97
CA VAL A 107 -8.57 -6.34 16.19
C VAL A 107 -9.13 -4.93 16.43
N GLU A 108 -8.44 -4.12 17.23
CA GLU A 108 -8.80 -2.71 17.47
C GLU A 108 -8.78 -1.90 16.16
N SER A 109 -7.71 -2.01 15.37
CA SER A 109 -7.60 -1.36 14.06
C SER A 109 -8.73 -1.77 13.10
N ILE A 110 -9.00 -3.07 12.97
CA ILE A 110 -10.10 -3.59 12.14
C ILE A 110 -11.44 -3.01 12.59
N SER A 111 -11.67 -2.97 13.90
CA SER A 111 -12.90 -2.42 14.49
C SER A 111 -13.04 -0.92 14.22
N GLY A 112 -11.93 -0.18 14.30
CA GLY A 112 -11.88 1.25 13.96
C GLY A 112 -12.23 1.52 12.50
N TYR A 113 -11.78 0.69 11.55
CA TYR A 113 -12.14 0.85 10.14
C TYR A 113 -13.60 0.50 9.88
N VAL A 114 -14.09 -0.59 10.47
CA VAL A 114 -15.48 -1.05 10.32
C VAL A 114 -16.46 -0.04 10.92
N SER A 115 -16.12 0.56 12.07
CA SER A 115 -16.95 1.59 12.72
C SER A 115 -16.92 2.95 12.01
N GLY A 116 -15.90 3.17 11.16
CA GLY A 116 -15.63 4.44 10.50
C GLY A 116 -14.85 5.45 11.35
N GLU A 117 -14.34 5.04 12.52
CA GLU A 117 -13.42 5.83 13.33
C GLU A 117 -12.08 6.03 12.61
N LEU A 118 -11.53 4.93 12.08
CA LEU A 118 -10.37 4.98 11.18
C LEU A 118 -10.88 5.14 9.75
N LYS A 119 -10.33 6.14 9.07
CA LYS A 119 -10.63 6.40 7.66
C LYS A 119 -9.45 6.02 6.80
N ILE A 120 -9.76 5.48 5.64
CA ILE A 120 -8.76 5.36 4.58
C ILE A 120 -8.53 6.77 4.05
N GLU A 121 -7.41 7.37 4.44
CA GLU A 121 -6.98 8.61 3.81
C GLU A 121 -6.45 8.27 2.42
N LYS A 122 -7.27 8.54 1.40
CA LYS A 122 -6.81 8.69 0.04
C LYS A 122 -6.52 10.16 -0.18
N LEU A 123 -5.31 10.47 -0.60
CA LEU A 123 -5.02 11.76 -1.18
C LEU A 123 -5.85 11.88 -2.46
N SER A 124 -6.45 13.06 -2.64
CA SER A 124 -7.28 13.35 -3.80
C SER A 124 -6.44 13.43 -5.08
N GLU A 125 -7.08 13.27 -6.23
CA GLU A 125 -6.39 13.31 -7.53
C GLU A 125 -5.72 14.66 -7.82
N ASP A 126 -6.16 15.76 -7.20
CA ASP A 126 -5.47 17.06 -7.25
C ASP A 126 -4.21 17.13 -6.38
N LYS A 127 -4.04 16.18 -5.46
CA LYS A 127 -2.86 16.03 -4.61
C LYS A 127 -1.86 15.00 -5.14
N CYS A 128 -2.36 13.97 -5.83
CA CYS A 128 -1.54 12.92 -6.43
C CYS A 128 -1.89 12.70 -7.90
N TYR A 129 -1.02 13.15 -8.81
CA TYR A 129 -1.27 13.12 -10.25
C TYR A 129 -0.02 12.86 -11.09
N GLY A 130 -0.24 12.42 -12.33
CA GLY A 130 0.80 12.27 -13.34
C GLY A 130 1.02 13.56 -14.15
N ILE A 131 2.24 13.80 -14.60
CA ILE A 131 2.66 14.90 -15.46
C ILE A 131 3.22 14.30 -16.75
N GLN A 132 2.59 14.62 -17.88
CA GLN A 132 2.95 14.10 -19.21
C GLN A 132 3.16 15.21 -20.25
N ASP A 133 3.21 16.46 -19.81
CA ASP A 133 3.46 17.64 -20.65
C ASP A 133 4.43 18.62 -19.96
N LYS A 134 5.18 19.33 -20.80
CA LYS A 134 6.28 20.21 -20.37
C LYS A 134 5.79 21.41 -19.57
N GLU A 135 4.68 22.01 -19.99
CA GLU A 135 4.11 23.19 -19.35
C GLU A 135 3.74 22.89 -17.89
N THR A 136 3.12 21.75 -17.64
CA THR A 136 2.76 21.29 -16.29
C THR A 136 4.00 20.95 -15.47
N ALA A 137 5.02 20.31 -16.06
CA ALA A 137 6.28 20.01 -15.37
C ALA A 137 6.99 21.30 -14.91
N ILE A 138 7.13 22.29 -15.79
CA ILE A 138 7.75 23.58 -15.45
C ILE A 138 6.95 24.31 -14.36
N ALA A 139 5.62 24.33 -14.49
CA ALA A 139 4.75 24.97 -13.50
C ALA A 139 4.87 24.30 -12.13
N PHE A 140 4.96 22.97 -12.08
CA PHE A 140 5.18 22.21 -10.86
C PHE A 140 6.53 22.52 -10.22
N LEU A 141 7.61 22.47 -11.00
CA LEU A 141 8.97 22.75 -10.50
C LEU A 141 9.08 24.20 -9.99
N GLN A 142 8.43 25.16 -10.66
CA GLN A 142 8.36 26.54 -10.18
C GLN A 142 7.64 26.62 -8.82
N LYS A 143 6.49 25.95 -8.66
CA LYS A 143 5.80 25.87 -7.36
C LYS A 143 6.69 25.26 -6.28
N ALA A 144 7.42 24.19 -6.59
CA ALA A 144 8.35 23.56 -5.65
C ALA A 144 9.49 24.51 -5.22
N ILE A 145 10.02 25.30 -6.16
CA ILE A 145 11.04 26.32 -5.89
C ILE A 145 10.50 27.40 -4.95
N ASP A 146 9.31 27.91 -5.24
CA ASP A 146 8.68 29.02 -4.51
C ASP A 146 8.08 28.60 -3.16
N HIS A 147 7.85 27.29 -2.96
CA HIS A 147 7.28 26.76 -1.72
C HIS A 147 8.17 27.08 -0.51
N PRO A 148 7.62 27.47 0.65
CA PRO A 148 8.42 27.86 1.82
C PRO A 148 9.24 26.72 2.43
N LEU A 149 8.87 25.45 2.21
CA LEU A 149 9.64 24.33 2.75
C LEU A 149 11.04 24.27 2.12
N PRO A 150 12.11 24.05 2.92
CA PRO A 150 13.47 24.07 2.42
C PRO A 150 13.91 22.75 1.78
N TYR A 151 13.04 21.73 1.77
CA TYR A 151 13.33 20.41 1.25
C TYR A 151 12.21 19.90 0.33
N ILE A 152 12.58 18.96 -0.52
CA ILE A 152 11.68 18.17 -1.37
C ILE A 152 12.02 16.69 -1.22
N ALA A 153 11.05 15.81 -1.45
CA ALA A 153 11.30 14.37 -1.65
C ALA A 153 11.40 14.09 -3.15
N LEU A 154 12.34 13.24 -3.54
CA LEU A 154 12.56 12.81 -4.93
C LEU A 154 12.87 11.32 -4.97
N ASP A 155 12.33 10.63 -5.98
CA ASP A 155 12.59 9.22 -6.24
C ASP A 155 12.63 8.97 -7.75
N SER A 156 13.49 8.04 -8.19
CA SER A 156 13.63 7.68 -9.61
C SER A 156 12.89 6.39 -9.94
N GLU A 157 12.19 6.37 -11.07
CA GLU A 157 11.57 5.16 -11.62
C GLU A 157 12.30 4.75 -12.89
N THR A 158 12.73 3.49 -12.98
CA THR A 158 13.75 3.10 -13.95
C THR A 158 13.48 1.72 -14.54
N SER A 159 13.97 1.49 -15.76
CA SER A 159 13.77 0.22 -16.46
C SER A 159 14.73 -0.90 -16.02
N ALA A 160 15.70 -0.60 -15.15
CA ALA A 160 16.78 -1.51 -14.76
C ALA A 160 17.35 -1.17 -13.37
N LEU A 161 18.24 -2.02 -12.85
CA LEU A 161 18.92 -1.77 -11.57
C LEU A 161 20.18 -0.89 -11.69
N TYR A 162 20.70 -0.69 -12.91
CA TYR A 162 21.90 0.09 -13.17
C TYR A 162 21.65 1.09 -14.30
N CYS A 163 22.08 2.34 -14.13
CA CYS A 163 21.78 3.44 -15.07
C CYS A 163 22.37 3.23 -16.47
N ARG A 164 23.39 2.37 -16.61
CA ARG A 164 24.01 2.03 -17.90
C ARG A 164 23.28 0.94 -18.67
N ASP A 165 22.44 0.17 -17.98
CA ASP A 165 21.75 -1.01 -18.53
C ASP A 165 20.27 -0.71 -18.85
N GLY A 166 19.85 0.55 -18.71
CA GLY A 166 18.47 0.97 -18.91
C GLY A 166 18.34 2.48 -19.05
N TYR A 167 17.09 2.95 -18.95
CA TYR A 167 16.74 4.37 -19.05
C TYR A 167 15.79 4.75 -17.91
N MET A 168 15.73 6.05 -17.61
CA MET A 168 14.77 6.57 -16.64
C MET A 168 13.38 6.55 -17.26
N LEU A 169 12.39 6.02 -16.54
CA LEU A 169 10.98 6.03 -16.94
C LEU A 169 10.32 7.34 -16.53
N GLY A 170 10.72 7.87 -15.37
CA GLY A 170 10.23 9.12 -14.82
C GLY A 170 10.77 9.34 -13.41
N PHE A 171 10.27 10.36 -12.75
CA PHE A 171 10.56 10.60 -11.34
C PHE A 171 9.28 10.88 -10.57
N SER A 172 9.27 10.52 -9.29
CA SER A 172 8.26 11.00 -8.36
C SER A 172 8.84 12.10 -7.47
N MET A 173 8.04 13.14 -7.20
CA MET A 173 8.48 14.28 -6.41
C MET A 173 7.37 14.81 -5.51
N SER A 174 7.75 15.27 -4.33
CA SER A 174 6.87 15.99 -3.42
C SER A 174 7.59 17.19 -2.80
N TYR A 175 6.94 18.35 -2.77
CA TYR A 175 7.45 19.57 -2.13
C TYR A 175 6.63 20.01 -0.89
N GLU A 176 5.52 19.33 -0.58
CA GLU A 176 4.64 19.60 0.56
C GLU A 176 4.05 18.29 1.10
N PRO A 177 3.63 18.24 2.38
CA PRO A 177 2.94 17.07 2.92
C PRO A 177 1.68 16.71 2.13
N ASP A 178 1.35 15.42 2.09
CA ASP A 178 0.08 14.94 1.52
C ASP A 178 -0.12 15.32 0.05
N HIS A 179 1.00 15.34 -0.70
CA HIS A 179 1.06 15.69 -2.12
C HIS A 179 2.22 14.97 -2.79
N GLY A 180 2.08 14.60 -4.05
CA GLY A 180 3.18 14.03 -4.83
C GLY A 180 2.80 13.87 -6.29
N ILE A 181 3.78 13.92 -7.19
CA ILE A 181 3.56 13.70 -8.61
C ILE A 181 4.40 12.55 -9.12
N TYR A 182 4.00 12.02 -10.27
CA TYR A 182 4.86 11.24 -11.15
C TYR A 182 5.04 12.02 -12.45
N CYS A 183 6.28 12.31 -12.85
CA CYS A 183 6.59 12.98 -14.12
C CYS A 183 7.25 11.99 -15.07
N ASP A 184 6.70 11.85 -16.26
CA ASP A 184 7.28 11.01 -17.32
C ASP A 184 8.63 11.59 -17.75
N ALA A 185 9.63 10.72 -17.96
CA ALA A 185 10.96 11.16 -18.40
C ALA A 185 10.93 11.78 -19.81
N ASP A 186 9.97 11.40 -20.65
CA ASP A 186 9.78 11.94 -22.01
C ASP A 186 9.45 13.44 -22.03
N VAL A 187 9.05 14.00 -20.88
CA VAL A 187 8.77 15.44 -20.71
C VAL A 187 10.04 16.24 -20.43
N ILE A 188 11.12 15.58 -20.01
CA ILE A 188 12.34 16.22 -19.55
C ILE A 188 13.19 16.60 -20.76
N ASP A 189 13.15 17.88 -21.11
CA ASP A 189 14.05 18.51 -22.08
C ASP A 189 14.97 19.53 -21.40
N GLU A 190 15.81 20.20 -22.20
CA GLU A 190 16.81 21.16 -21.69
C GLU A 190 16.20 22.23 -20.75
N ASP A 191 14.97 22.70 -21.02
CA ASP A 191 14.34 23.72 -20.18
C ASP A 191 13.89 23.13 -18.83
N VAL A 192 13.36 21.90 -18.85
CA VAL A 192 12.95 21.18 -17.64
C VAL A 192 14.19 20.82 -16.80
N GLU A 193 15.27 20.36 -17.43
CA GLU A 193 16.56 20.06 -16.77
C GLU A 193 17.12 21.30 -16.06
N VAL A 194 17.17 22.43 -16.75
CA VAL A 194 17.60 23.72 -16.15
C VAL A 194 16.75 24.04 -14.92
N LYS A 195 15.45 23.78 -14.99
CA LYS A 195 14.52 24.05 -13.89
C LYS A 195 14.71 23.08 -12.72
N MET A 196 14.94 21.80 -12.99
CA MET A 196 15.29 20.80 -11.99
C MET A 196 16.60 21.17 -11.30
N GLN A 197 17.62 21.59 -12.06
CA GLN A 197 18.89 22.03 -11.50
C GLN A 197 18.74 23.26 -10.60
N GLU A 198 17.89 24.23 -10.97
CA GLU A 198 17.55 25.37 -10.11
C GLU A 198 16.93 24.90 -8.78
N LEU A 199 15.95 23.99 -8.84
CA LEU A 199 15.29 23.43 -7.66
C LEU A 199 16.29 22.71 -6.74
N PHE A 200 17.12 21.84 -7.30
CA PHE A 200 18.10 21.04 -6.53
C PHE A 200 19.22 21.89 -5.92
N ASN A 201 19.54 23.03 -6.52
CA ASN A 201 20.47 24.00 -5.95
C ASN A 201 19.87 24.79 -4.78
N LYS A 202 18.54 24.99 -4.77
CA LYS A 202 17.85 25.81 -3.76
C LYS A 202 17.28 24.99 -2.58
N LYS A 203 16.96 23.72 -2.80
CA LYS A 203 16.27 22.87 -1.83
C LYS A 203 17.10 21.64 -1.47
N THR A 204 17.00 21.20 -0.23
CA THR A 204 17.54 19.89 0.17
C THR A 204 16.70 18.79 -0.47
N VAL A 205 17.33 17.92 -1.25
CA VAL A 205 16.66 16.77 -1.86
C VAL A 205 16.76 15.56 -0.92
N VAL A 206 15.60 15.03 -0.55
CA VAL A 206 15.46 13.88 0.34
C VAL A 206 15.14 12.64 -0.50
N PHE A 207 15.98 11.63 -0.39
CA PHE A 207 15.80 10.32 -1.03
C PHE A 207 15.64 9.23 0.04
N HIS A 208 14.92 8.16 -0.28
CA HIS A 208 14.97 6.96 0.56
C HIS A 208 16.31 6.21 0.42
N ASN A 209 16.87 6.17 -0.80
CA ASN A 209 18.15 5.52 -1.09
C ASN A 209 18.96 6.30 -2.14
N ALA A 210 19.46 7.49 -1.75
CA ALA A 210 20.19 8.41 -2.62
C ALA A 210 21.31 7.77 -3.46
N LYS A 211 21.93 6.69 -2.99
CA LYS A 211 22.99 5.96 -3.72
C LYS A 211 22.47 5.38 -5.06
N PHE A 212 21.21 4.96 -5.10
CA PHE A 212 20.57 4.48 -6.32
C PHE A 212 20.14 5.65 -7.18
N ASP A 213 19.33 6.56 -6.63
CA ASP A 213 18.69 7.64 -7.38
C ASP A 213 19.67 8.62 -8.03
N LEU A 214 20.68 9.07 -7.27
CA LEU A 214 21.66 10.03 -7.79
C LEU A 214 22.38 9.52 -9.04
N GLN A 215 22.63 8.20 -9.13
CA GLN A 215 23.30 7.63 -10.30
C GLN A 215 22.45 7.72 -11.56
N TRP A 216 21.12 7.66 -11.41
CA TRP A 216 20.20 7.78 -12.52
C TRP A 216 20.05 9.22 -12.97
N PHE A 217 19.81 10.15 -12.03
CA PHE A 217 19.69 11.57 -12.35
C PHE A 217 20.97 12.11 -13.00
N ILE A 218 22.15 11.84 -12.43
CA ILE A 218 23.44 12.34 -12.97
C ILE A 218 23.81 11.73 -14.33
N TYR A 219 23.34 10.53 -14.63
CA TYR A 219 23.73 9.83 -15.87
C TYR A 219 22.83 10.19 -17.06
N HIS A 220 21.53 10.40 -16.82
CA HIS A 220 20.55 10.65 -17.87
C HIS A 220 20.24 12.14 -18.07
N PHE A 221 20.52 13.00 -17.07
CA PHE A 221 20.29 14.45 -17.09
C PHE A 221 21.50 15.19 -16.50
#